data_AF-A0A3N5UH26-F1
#
_entry.id   AF-A0A3N5UH26-F1
#
_cell.length_a   1.000
_cell.length_b   1.000
_cell.length_c   1.000
_cell.angle_alpha   90.00
_cell.angle_beta   90.00
_cell.angle_gamma   90.00
#
_symmetry.space_group_name_H-M   'P 1'
#
loop_
_entity.id
_entity.type
_entity.pdbx_description
1 polymer ?
#
loop_
_entity_poly.entity_id
_entity_poly.type
_entity_poly.pdbx_seq_one_letter_code
_entity_poly.pdbx_strand_id
1 'polypeptide(L)' 'MGKVVVDLTVSLDGFIAGRDDGPDLPLGRGGEHLFTWMNAGPESNRVDRWLAPPDGSKVV' A
#
# COMPACT_ATOMS: atom_id res chain seq x y z
N MET A 1 -6.57 -19.97 -18.43
CA MET A 1 -5.91 -19.84 -17.11
C MET A 1 -6.03 -18.40 -16.65
N GLY A 2 -6.25 -18.18 -15.34
CA GLY A 2 -6.26 -16.83 -14.75
C GLY A 2 -4.84 -16.29 -14.56
N LYS A 3 -4.71 -14.97 -14.35
CA LYS A 3 -3.45 -14.31 -13.98
C LYS A 3 -3.37 -14.18 -12.47
N VAL A 4 -2.18 -14.41 -11.91
CA VAL A 4 -1.84 -14.07 -10.53
C VAL A 4 -1.09 -12.74 -10.56
N VAL A 5 -1.55 -11.75 -9.81
CA VAL A 5 -0.96 -10.40 -9.75
C VAL A 5 -0.62 -10.10 -8.29
N VAL A 6 0.53 -9.49 -8.07
CA VAL A 6 0.95 -8.94 -6.77
C VAL A 6 1.14 -7.44 -6.95
N ASP A 7 0.51 -6.67 -6.09
CA ASP A 7 0.67 -5.21 -5.99
C ASP A 7 1.07 -4.90 -4.55
N LEU A 8 2.18 -4.17 -4.39
CA LEU A 8 2.75 -3.84 -3.10
C LEU A 8 3.48 -2.50 -3.16
N THR A 9 3.45 -1.75 -2.05
CA THR A 9 4.40 -0.65 -1.85
C THR A 9 5.65 -1.18 -1.16
N VAL A 10 6.81 -0.67 -1.57
CA VAL A 10 8.12 -1.03 -1.03
C VAL A 10 8.93 0.24 -0.76
N SER A 11 9.74 0.22 0.28
CA SER A 11 10.73 1.27 0.53
C SER A 11 11.86 1.24 -0.51
N LEU A 12 12.65 2.31 -0.58
CA LEU A 12 13.79 2.41 -1.50
C LEU A 12 14.86 1.32 -1.26
N ASP A 13 15.00 0.89 -0.01
CA ASP A 13 15.91 -0.16 0.44
C ASP A 13 15.30 -1.58 0.42
N GLY A 14 14.09 -1.75 -0.13
CA GLY A 14 13.53 -3.06 -0.46
C GLY A 14 12.67 -3.71 0.63
N PHE A 15 12.20 -2.96 1.62
CA PHE A 15 11.36 -3.46 2.72
C PHE A 15 9.89 -3.10 2.53
N ILE A 16 9.00 -3.98 2.98
CA ILE A 16 7.53 -3.81 2.89
C ILE A 16 6.88 -3.39 4.21
N ALA A 17 7.66 -3.31 5.28
CA ALA A 17 7.27 -2.86 6.60
C ALA A 17 8.44 -2.11 7.26
N GLY A 18 8.14 -1.28 8.26
CA GLY A 18 9.13 -0.65 9.11
C GLY A 18 9.82 -1.65 10.03
N ARG A 19 10.90 -1.22 10.69
CA ARG A 19 11.62 -2.06 11.65
C ARG A 19 10.74 -2.38 12.87
N ASP A 20 10.96 -3.57 13.45
CA ASP A 20 10.23 -4.10 14.61
C ASP A 20 8.72 -4.30 14.31
N ASP A 21 8.39 -4.79 13.11
CA ASP A 21 7.04 -5.21 12.78
C ASP A 21 6.62 -6.46 13.58
N GLY A 22 5.34 -6.55 13.91
CA GLY A 22 4.80 -7.66 14.69
C GLY A 22 3.32 -7.50 15.02
N PRO A 23 2.71 -8.44 15.74
CA PRO A 23 1.27 -8.41 16.05
C PRO A 23 0.80 -7.12 16.73
N ASP A 24 1.64 -6.54 17.60
CA ASP A 24 1.35 -5.29 18.30
C ASP A 24 1.66 -4.03 17.48
N LEU A 25 2.49 -4.17 16.43
CA LEU A 25 2.88 -3.08 15.53
C LEU A 25 2.97 -3.61 14.09
N PRO A 26 1.83 -3.84 13.40
CA PRO A 26 1.82 -4.61 12.15
C PRO A 26 2.58 -3.97 10.99
N LEU A 27 2.74 -2.65 10.99
CA LEU A 27 3.54 -1.93 9.98
C LEU A 27 4.98 -1.66 10.43
N GLY A 28 5.37 -2.08 11.64
CA GLY A 28 6.62 -1.66 12.25
C GLY A 28 6.70 -0.15 12.48
N ARG A 29 7.84 0.32 12.93
CA ARG A 29 8.07 1.76 13.19
C ARG A 29 8.26 2.51 11.87
N GLY A 30 7.41 3.50 11.61
CA GLY A 30 7.51 4.34 10.41
C GLY A 30 6.94 3.72 9.13
N GLY A 31 6.35 2.51 9.21
CA GLY A 31 5.82 1.81 8.04
C GLY A 31 4.59 2.49 7.43
N GLU A 32 3.89 3.34 8.19
CA GLU A 32 2.78 4.16 7.70
C GLU A 32 3.19 5.11 6.56
N HIS A 33 4.47 5.50 6.49
CA HIS A 33 4.98 6.33 5.40
C HIS A 33 4.91 5.64 4.03
N LEU A 34 5.01 4.31 4.00
CA LEU A 34 4.84 3.53 2.76
C LEU A 34 3.44 3.74 2.16
N PHE A 35 2.43 4.06 2.97
CA PHE A 35 1.04 4.20 2.53
C PHE A 35 0.57 5.65 2.47
N THR A 36 1.45 6.63 2.67
CA THR A 36 1.05 8.04 2.60
C THR A 36 0.49 8.40 1.22
N TRP A 37 1.08 7.89 0.14
CA TRP A 37 0.62 8.13 -1.23
C TRP A 37 -0.81 7.63 -1.48
N MET A 38 -1.20 6.49 -0.90
CA MET A 38 -2.53 5.88 -1.03
C MET A 38 -3.64 6.81 -0.52
N ASN A 39 -3.28 7.68 0.43
CA ASN A 39 -4.18 8.60 1.12
C ASN A 39 -4.00 10.05 0.64
N ALA A 40 -2.93 10.37 -0.10
CA ALA A 40 -2.56 11.72 -0.51
C ALA A 40 -3.14 12.11 -1.89
N GLY A 41 -4.45 12.30 -1.97
CA GLY A 41 -5.13 13.11 -3.02
C GLY A 41 -5.01 12.65 -4.48
N PRO A 42 -5.53 13.50 -5.41
CA PRO A 42 -6.82 13.32 -6.11
C PRO A 42 -6.93 12.01 -6.90
N GLU A 43 -8.15 11.61 -7.27
CA GLU A 43 -8.45 10.46 -8.15
C GLU A 43 -7.55 10.38 -9.41
N SER A 44 -6.99 11.51 -9.88
CA SER A 44 -6.02 11.58 -10.97
C SER A 44 -4.70 10.82 -10.74
N ASN A 45 -4.32 10.55 -9.49
CA ASN A 45 -3.14 9.72 -9.18
C ASN A 45 -3.40 8.23 -9.39
N ARG A 46 -4.64 7.83 -9.71
CA ARG A 46 -5.04 6.49 -10.15
C ARG A 46 -4.76 6.35 -11.64
N VAL A 47 -3.49 6.44 -12.02
CA VAL A 47 -3.03 6.38 -13.42
C VAL A 47 -3.36 5.04 -14.09
N ASP A 48 -3.57 3.99 -13.29
CA ASP A 48 -3.95 2.66 -13.75
C ASP A 48 -5.08 2.08 -12.90
N ARG A 49 -6.14 1.56 -13.55
CA ARG A 49 -7.30 0.95 -12.87
C ARG A 49 -6.88 -0.20 -11.94
N TRP A 50 -5.76 -0.85 -12.23
CA TRP A 50 -5.24 -1.98 -11.46
C TRP A 50 -4.47 -1.58 -10.21
N LEU A 51 -3.89 -0.36 -10.19
CA LEU A 51 -3.10 0.19 -9.08
C LEU A 51 -3.95 1.03 -8.12
N ALA A 52 -5.20 1.31 -8.51
CA ALA A 52 -6.17 1.98 -7.68
C ALA A 52 -7.11 0.94 -7.06
N PRO A 53 -7.15 0.81 -5.72
CA PRO A 53 -8.15 -0.04 -5.10
C PRO A 53 -9.54 0.44 -5.53
N PRO A 54 -10.47 -0.47 -5.88
CA PRO A 54 -11.86 -0.12 -6.14
C PRO A 54 -12.42 0.71 -4.98
N ASP A 55 -13.34 1.62 -5.25
CA ASP A 55 -13.90 2.49 -4.20
C ASP A 55 -14.52 1.69 -3.05
N GLY A 56 -15.05 0.49 -3.33
CA GLY A 56 -15.55 -0.45 -2.33
C GLY A 56 -14.50 -0.97 -1.34
N SER A 57 -13.21 -0.88 -1.65
CA SER A 57 -12.09 -1.25 -0.76
C SER A 57 -11.66 -0.10 0.17
N LYS A 58 -12.16 1.12 -0.03
CA LYS A 58 -11.87 2.28 0.82
C LYS A 58 -12.99 2.61 1.81
N VAL A 59 -14.10 1.88 1.77
CA VAL A 59 -15.20 2.02 2.73
C VAL A 59 -14.85 1.14 3.93
N VAL A 60 -14.39 1.76 5.00
CA VAL A 60 -14.27 1.16 6.34
C VAL A 60 -15.46 1.61 7.17
#